data_AF-A0AAN8WXD4-F1
#
_entry.id   AF-A0AAN8WXD4-F1
#
_cell.length_a   1.000
_cell.length_b   1.000
_cell.length_c   1.000
_cell.angle_alpha   90.00
_cell.angle_beta   90.00
_cell.angle_gamma   90.00
#
_symmetry.space_group_name_H-M   'P 1'
#
loop_
_entity.id
_entity.type
_entity.pdbx_description
1 polymer ?
#
loop_
_entity_poly.entity_id
_entity_poly.type
_entity_poly.pdbx_seq_one_letter_code
_entity_poly.pdbx_strand_id
1 'polypeptide(L)'
;MTSGFHTGKSIVADLYSGVIDASIDKQGKIDILQLLHKKGVTPVTFTDWCRLDEFEVTSGQKLGKPREKVTDIKKMLEIMLPF
;
A
#
# COMPACT_ATOMS: atom_id res chain seq x y z
N MET A 1 9.29 15.57 8.54
CA MET A 1 7.96 15.77 7.89
C MET A 1 7.99 16.82 6.78
N THR A 2 8.78 17.90 6.90
CA THR A 2 8.85 19.01 5.92
C THR A 2 9.27 18.61 4.50
N SER A 3 10.22 17.67 4.35
CA SER A 3 10.69 17.23 3.03
C SER A 3 9.59 16.68 2.12
N GLY A 4 8.68 15.86 2.66
CA GLY A 4 7.59 15.27 1.86
C GLY A 4 6.61 16.32 1.34
N PHE A 5 6.33 17.36 2.15
CA PHE A 5 5.50 18.48 1.72
C PHE A 5 6.17 19.34 0.65
N HIS A 6 7.49 19.56 0.73
CA HIS A 6 8.21 20.29 -0.30
C HIS A 6 8.16 19.56 -1.64
N THR A 7 8.45 18.26 -1.65
CA THR A 7 8.35 17.44 -2.87
C THR A 7 6.94 17.45 -3.43
N GLY A 8 5.91 17.28 -2.58
CA GLY A 8 4.52 17.35 -3.01
C GLY A 8 4.15 18.70 -3.64
N LYS A 9 4.61 19.81 -3.04
CA LYS A 9 4.42 21.16 -3.60
C LYS A 9 5.08 21.33 -4.96
N SER A 10 6.31 20.83 -5.14
CA SER A 10 7.01 20.89 -6.42
C SER A 10 6.27 20.13 -7.51
N ILE A 11 5.83 18.89 -7.23
CA ILE A 11 5.06 18.09 -8.20
C ILE A 11 3.76 18.80 -8.60
N VAL A 12 3.05 19.40 -7.64
CA VAL A 12 1.82 20.14 -7.92
C VAL A 12 2.10 21.41 -8.74
N ALA A 13 3.23 22.09 -8.49
CA ALA A 13 3.65 23.23 -9.29
C ALA A 13 3.99 22.83 -10.74
N ASP A 14 4.65 21.70 -10.94
CA ASP A 14 4.95 21.15 -12.26
C ASP A 14 3.67 20.77 -13.03
N LEU A 15 2.65 20.29 -12.32
CA LEU A 15 1.33 20.00 -12.87
C LEU A 15 0.62 21.28 -13.35
N TYR A 16 0.58 22.33 -12.52
CA TYR A 16 -0.09 23.59 -12.87
C TYR A 16 0.67 24.42 -13.91
N SER A 17 1.99 24.32 -13.94
CA SER A 17 2.83 25.02 -14.93
C SER A 17 2.86 24.31 -16.30
N GLY A 18 2.24 23.14 -16.42
CA GLY A 18 2.19 22.37 -17.67
C GLY A 18 3.46 21.58 -17.98
N VAL A 19 4.41 21.49 -17.04
CA VAL A 19 5.59 20.60 -17.15
C VAL A 19 5.14 19.14 -17.19
N ILE A 20 4.12 18.80 -16.40
CA ILE A 20 3.45 17.49 -16.47
C ILE A 20 2.20 17.65 -17.35
N ASP A 21 2.20 16.98 -18.50
CA ASP A 21 1.02 16.93 -19.36
C ASP A 21 -0.11 16.14 -18.67
N ALA A 22 -1.14 16.86 -18.25
CA ALA A 22 -2.35 16.34 -17.63
C ALA A 22 -3.52 16.21 -18.61
N SER A 23 -3.33 16.57 -19.88
CA SER A 23 -4.36 16.45 -20.92
C SER A 23 -4.52 15.01 -21.41
N ILE A 24 -3.49 14.20 -21.26
CA ILE A 24 -3.49 12.77 -21.60
C ILE A 24 -4.09 11.98 -20.42
N ASP A 25 -5.10 11.17 -20.72
CA ASP A 25 -5.63 10.20 -19.76
C ASP A 25 -4.59 9.13 -19.43
N LYS A 26 -4.29 8.97 -18.14
CA LYS A 26 -3.31 8.02 -17.61
C LYS A 26 -4.07 6.96 -16.82
N GLN A 27 -4.17 5.76 -17.35
CA GLN A 27 -4.96 4.64 -16.79
C GLN A 27 -4.49 4.18 -15.40
N GLY A 28 -3.30 4.58 -14.96
CA GLY A 28 -2.82 4.45 -13.59
C GLY A 28 -2.93 3.02 -13.04
N LYS A 29 -3.82 2.82 -12.07
CA LYS A 29 -4.03 1.52 -11.40
C LYS A 29 -4.34 0.39 -12.40
N ILE A 30 -5.10 0.66 -13.46
CA ILE A 30 -5.58 -0.37 -14.38
C ILE A 30 -4.39 -1.04 -15.08
N ASP A 31 -3.54 -0.25 -15.72
CA ASP A 31 -2.37 -0.76 -16.46
C ASP A 31 -1.35 -1.43 -15.54
N ILE A 32 -1.12 -0.85 -14.35
CA ILE A 32 -0.17 -1.40 -13.38
C ILE A 32 -0.66 -2.75 -12.84
N LEU A 33 -1.96 -2.90 -12.53
CA LEU A 33 -2.49 -4.18 -12.08
C LEU A 33 -2.42 -5.25 -13.17
N GLN A 34 -2.70 -4.90 -14.43
CA GLN A 34 -2.53 -5.82 -15.55
C GLN A 34 -1.06 -6.27 -15.71
N LEU A 35 -0.11 -5.34 -15.56
CA LEU A 35 1.32 -5.65 -15.62
C LEU A 35 1.75 -6.59 -14.49
N LEU A 36 1.31 -6.34 -13.26
CA LEU A 36 1.63 -7.18 -12.11
C LEU A 36 1.03 -8.58 -12.25
N HIS A 37 -0.22 -8.67 -12.72
CA HIS A 37 -0.86 -9.95 -13.02
C HIS A 37 -0.09 -10.75 -14.07
N LYS A 38 0.35 -10.12 -15.17
CA LYS A 38 1.20 -10.77 -16.19
C LYS A 38 2.52 -11.28 -15.64
N LYS A 39 3.04 -10.67 -14.56
CA LYS A 39 4.26 -11.10 -13.86
C LYS A 39 3.99 -12.13 -12.75
N GLY A 40 2.74 -12.55 -12.55
CA GLY A 40 2.37 -13.44 -11.44
C GLY A 40 2.53 -12.81 -10.06
N VAL A 41 2.50 -11.47 -9.98
CA VAL A 41 2.62 -10.72 -8.72
C VAL A 41 1.24 -10.30 -8.23
N THR A 42 0.87 -10.76 -7.05
CA THR A 42 -0.35 -10.34 -6.34
C THR A 42 0.00 -9.23 -5.35
N PRO A 43 -0.47 -7.99 -5.53
CA PRO A 43 -0.23 -6.90 -4.58
C PRO A 43 -1.01 -7.12 -3.29
N VAL A 44 -0.40 -6.80 -2.14
CA VAL A 44 -1.12 -6.68 -0.86
C VAL A 44 -1.84 -5.34 -0.85
N THR A 45 -3.16 -5.36 -0.75
CA THR A 45 -3.95 -4.13 -0.65
C THR A 45 -3.94 -3.58 0.79
N PHE A 46 -4.38 -2.34 0.95
CA PHE A 46 -4.55 -1.78 2.30
C PHE A 46 -5.55 -2.58 3.14
N THR A 47 -6.63 -3.08 2.53
CA THR A 47 -7.61 -3.93 3.20
C THR A 47 -7.00 -5.26 3.64
N ASP A 48 -6.13 -5.87 2.83
CA ASP A 48 -5.42 -7.08 3.21
C ASP A 48 -4.50 -6.82 4.41
N TRP A 49 -3.76 -5.71 4.39
CA TRP A 49 -2.94 -5.27 5.52
C TRP A 49 -3.76 -5.05 6.80
N CYS A 50 -4.95 -4.45 6.71
CA CYS A 50 -5.84 -4.26 7.86
C CYS A 50 -6.20 -5.58 8.56
N ARG A 51 -6.34 -6.69 7.83
CA ARG A 51 -6.58 -8.01 8.43
C ARG A 51 -5.39 -8.48 9.28
N LEU A 52 -4.17 -8.26 8.79
CA LEU A 52 -2.98 -8.55 9.59
C LEU A 52 -2.93 -7.65 10.83
N ASP A 53 -3.18 -6.35 10.66
CA ASP A 53 -3.14 -5.40 11.77
C ASP A 53 -4.11 -5.78 12.90
N GLU A 54 -5.35 -6.14 12.55
CA GLU A 54 -6.35 -6.62 13.52
C GLU A 54 -5.90 -7.89 14.24
N PHE A 55 -5.32 -8.84 13.51
CA PHE A 55 -4.77 -10.07 14.07
C PHE A 55 -3.62 -9.80 15.06
N GLU A 56 -2.68 -8.93 14.68
CA GLU A 56 -1.53 -8.57 15.52
C GLU A 56 -1.97 -7.85 16.79
N VAL A 57 -2.91 -6.90 16.68
CA VAL A 57 -3.46 -6.15 17.82
C VAL A 57 -4.19 -7.10 18.76
N THR A 58 -5.08 -7.93 18.25
CA THR A 58 -5.84 -8.91 19.05
C THR A 58 -4.92 -9.91 19.76
N SER A 59 -3.86 -10.34 19.09
CA SER A 59 -2.87 -11.26 19.67
C SER A 59 -2.05 -10.59 20.77
N GLY A 60 -1.64 -9.33 20.56
CA GLY A 60 -0.93 -8.54 21.56
C GLY A 60 -1.76 -8.26 22.82
N GLN A 61 -3.04 -7.92 22.66
CA GLN A 61 -3.94 -7.64 23.78
C GLN A 61 -4.02 -8.81 24.77
N LYS A 62 -4.02 -10.05 24.29
CA LYS A 62 -4.01 -11.26 25.13
C LYS A 62 -2.76 -11.39 26.01
N LEU A 63 -1.67 -10.71 25.62
CA LEU A 63 -0.38 -10.71 26.29
C LEU A 63 -0.10 -9.38 27.02
N GLY A 64 -1.06 -8.45 27.06
CA GLY A 64 -0.86 -7.11 27.62
C GLY A 64 0.05 -6.20 26.77
N LYS A 65 0.22 -6.51 25.47
CA LYS A 65 1.02 -5.74 24.51
C LYS A 65 0.12 -4.94 23.56
N PRO A 66 0.59 -3.82 22.97
CA PRO A 66 -0.16 -3.11 21.93
C PRO A 66 -0.43 -3.95 20.67
N ARG A 67 0.50 -4.85 20.34
CA ARG A 67 0.40 -5.84 19.27
C ARG A 67 1.44 -6.95 19.45
N GLU A 68 1.18 -8.11 18.86
CA GLU A 68 2.15 -9.17 18.64
C GLU A 68 2.41 -9.28 17.14
N LYS A 69 3.62 -8.91 16.69
CA LYS A 69 3.91 -8.87 15.25
C LYS A 69 4.11 -10.27 14.68
N VAL A 70 3.55 -10.51 13.51
CA VAL A 70 3.85 -11.73 12.74
C VAL A 70 5.18 -11.52 12.01
N THR A 71 6.16 -12.38 12.29
CA THR A 71 7.51 -12.29 11.71
C THR A 71 7.77 -13.28 10.58
N ASP A 72 6.84 -14.20 10.33
CA ASP A 72 6.88 -15.16 9.23
C ASP A 72 6.03 -14.67 8.04
N ILE A 73 6.66 -14.57 6.87
CA ILE A 73 6.01 -14.04 5.67
C ILE A 73 4.86 -14.92 5.20
N LYS A 74 4.99 -16.25 5.26
CA LYS A 74 3.92 -17.15 4.84
C LYS A 74 2.70 -16.94 5.73
N LYS A 75 2.92 -16.83 7.04
CA LYS A 75 1.87 -16.57 8.00
C LYS A 75 1.20 -15.21 7.78
N MET A 76 1.97 -14.17 7.46
CA MET A 76 1.41 -12.88 7.08
C MET A 76 0.44 -13.04 5.89
N LEU A 77 0.87 -13.74 4.84
CA LEU A 77 0.04 -13.95 3.64
C LEU A 77 -1.21 -14.79 3.93
N GLU A 78 -1.11 -15.84 4.74
CA GLU A 78 -2.27 -16.65 5.17
C GLU A 78 -3.33 -15.83 5.93
N ILE A 79 -2.91 -14.85 6.73
CA ILE A 79 -3.83 -13.99 7.48
C ILE A 79 -4.45 -12.92 6.56
N MET A 80 -3.63 -12.38 5.65
CA MET A 80 -4.02 -11.26 4.78
C MET A 80 -4.92 -11.69 3.62
N LEU A 81 -4.66 -12.84 3.00
CA LEU A 81 -5.27 -13.24 1.74
C LEU A 81 -6.36 -14.30 1.99
N PRO A 82 -7.61 -14.07 1.54
CA PRO A 82 -8.63 -15.10 1.58
C PRO A 82 -8.25 -16.24 0.62
N PHE A 83 -8.55 -17.48 1.01
CA PHE A 83 -8.45 -18.65 0.15
C PHE A 83 -9.46 -18.59 -1.00
#